data_AF-A0A9Q0U6W9-F1
#
_entry.id   AF-A0A9Q0U6W9-F1
#
_cell.length_a   1.000
_cell.length_b   1.000
_cell.length_c   1.000
_cell.angle_alpha   90.00
_cell.angle_beta   90.00
_cell.angle_gamma   90.00
#
_symmetry.space_group_name_H-M   'P 1'
#
loop_
_entity.id
_entity.type
_entity.pdbx_description
1 polymer ?
#
loop_
_entity_poly.entity_id
_entity_poly.type
_entity_poly.pdbx_seq_one_letter_code
_entity_poly.pdbx_strand_id
1 'polypeptide(L)' 'ELDLPLNASSWSEEDLKKPEKFYEMTVLLNAQREIADKILDAQWETKWRQEKVGKIDSIPTI' A
#
# COMPACT_ATOMS: atom_id res chain seq x y z
N GLU A 1 1.32 8.90 -0.44
CA GLU A 1 1.36 7.75 -1.35
C GLU A 1 2.51 6.83 -0.95
N LEU A 2 2.32 5.53 -1.16
CA LEU A 2 3.40 4.55 -0.99
C LEU A 2 4.18 4.48 -2.31
N ASP A 3 5.50 4.59 -2.25
CA ASP A 3 6.35 4.46 -3.45
C ASP A 3 6.45 2.96 -3.80
N LEU A 4 5.82 2.58 -4.91
CA LEU A 4 5.62 1.19 -5.27
C LEU A 4 6.63 0.73 -6.34
N PRO A 5 7.24 -0.46 -6.18
CA PRO A 5 8.32 -0.91 -7.06
C PRO A 5 7.85 -1.35 -8.45
N LEU A 6 6.59 -1.78 -8.62
CA LEU A 6 6.02 -2.16 -9.91
C LEU A 6 4.90 -1.21 -10.34
N ASN A 7 4.86 -0.86 -11.63
CA ASN A 7 3.80 -0.08 -12.25
C ASN A 7 3.47 -0.61 -13.65
N ALA A 8 2.26 -0.36 -14.18
CA ALA A 8 1.87 -0.86 -15.50
C ALA A 8 2.85 -0.46 -16.62
N SER A 9 3.53 0.68 -16.48
CA SER A 9 4.57 1.15 -17.40
C SER A 9 5.90 0.37 -17.33
N SER A 10 6.05 -0.56 -16.37
CA SER A 10 7.22 -1.44 -16.22
C SER A 10 7.22 -2.61 -17.21
N TRP A 11 6.12 -2.81 -17.94
CA TRP A 11 5.99 -3.85 -18.97
C TRP A 11 5.98 -3.25 -20.37
N SER A 12 6.63 -3.94 -21.32
CA SER A 12 6.63 -3.54 -22.72
C SER A 12 5.30 -3.90 -23.39
N GLU A 13 4.88 -3.09 -24.36
CA GLU A 13 3.69 -3.37 -25.18
C GLU A 13 3.78 -4.74 -25.88
N GLU A 14 4.99 -5.17 -26.23
CA GLU A 14 5.24 -6.46 -26.88
C GLU A 14 5.06 -7.63 -25.91
N ASP A 15 5.45 -7.46 -24.65
CA ASP A 15 5.19 -8.47 -23.62
C ASP A 15 3.70 -8.57 -23.30
N LEU A 16 2.97 -7.45 -23.29
CA LEU A 16 1.52 -7.43 -23.04
C LEU A 16 0.69 -8.06 -24.16
N LYS A 17 1.25 -8.24 -25.36
CA LYS A 17 0.62 -9.04 -26.43
C LYS A 17 0.59 -10.53 -26.10
N LYS A 18 1.44 -11.01 -25.19
CA LYS A 18 1.44 -12.41 -24.75
C LYS A 18 0.43 -12.56 -23.61
N PRO A 19 -0.60 -13.41 -23.75
CA PRO A 19 -1.66 -13.52 -22.75
C PRO A 19 -1.12 -13.98 -21.38
N GLU A 20 -0.10 -14.82 -21.36
CA GLU A 20 0.57 -15.26 -20.12
C GLU A 20 1.23 -14.11 -19.37
N LYS A 21 1.93 -13.23 -20.10
CA LYS A 21 2.62 -12.06 -19.53
C LYS A 21 1.65 -10.99 -19.07
N PHE A 22 0.56 -10.79 -19.82
CA PHE A 22 -0.52 -9.90 -19.39
C PHE A 22 -1.17 -10.39 -18.09
N TYR A 23 -1.41 -11.70 -17.98
CA TYR A 23 -1.94 -12.31 -16.77
C TYR A 23 -0.97 -12.17 -15.59
N GLU A 24 0.32 -12.48 -15.80
CA GLU A 24 1.38 -12.30 -14.80
C GLU A 24 1.45 -10.87 -14.27
N MET A 25 1.48 -9.87 -15.17
CA MET A 25 1.44 -8.46 -14.80
C MET A 25 0.23 -8.15 -13.90
N THR A 26 -0.96 -8.60 -14.31
CA THR A 26 -2.20 -8.30 -13.60
C THR A 26 -2.17 -8.88 -12.19
N VAL A 27 -1.72 -10.13 -12.04
CA VAL A 27 -1.60 -10.81 -10.74
C VAL A 27 -0.60 -10.08 -9.83
N LEU A 28 0.58 -9.74 -10.34
CA LEU A 28 1.62 -9.08 -9.56
C LEU A 28 1.21 -7.66 -9.13
N LEU A 29 0.61 -6.88 -10.04
CA LEU A 29 0.10 -5.55 -9.72
C LEU A 29 -1.03 -5.61 -8.70
N ASN A 30 -1.91 -6.62 -8.78
CA ASN A 30 -2.98 -6.79 -7.81
C ASN A 30 -2.42 -7.16 -6.42
N ALA A 31 -1.49 -8.10 -6.36
CA ALA A 31 -0.85 -8.51 -5.10
C ALA A 31 -0.11 -7.33 -4.44
N GLN A 32 0.61 -6.52 -5.22
CA GLN A 32 1.28 -5.32 -4.70
C GLN A 32 0.28 -4.30 -4.15
N ARG A 33 -0.86 -4.09 -4.82
CA ARG A 33 -1.92 -3.21 -4.34
C ARG A 33 -2.49 -3.69 -3.00
N GLU A 34 -2.80 -4.98 -2.89
CA GLU A 34 -3.32 -5.55 -1.64
C GLU A 34 -2.35 -5.39 -0.46
N ILE A 35 -1.04 -5.51 -0.71
CA ILE A 35 -0.01 -5.29 0.32
C ILE A 35 0.08 -3.79 0.66
N ALA A 36 0.05 -2.92 -0.36
CA ALA A 36 0.10 -1.47 -0.17
C ALA A 36 -1.07 -0.97 0.69
N ASP A 37 -2.28 -1.44 0.41
CA ASP A 37 -3.49 -1.08 1.15
C ASP A 37 -3.37 -1.51 2.63
N LYS A 38 -2.90 -2.74 2.90
CA LYS A 38 -2.67 -3.21 4.28
C LYS A 38 -1.62 -2.38 5.02
N ILE A 39 -0.57 -1.94 4.35
CA ILE A 39 0.46 -1.06 4.94
C ILE A 39 -0.15 0.30 5.26
N LEU A 40 -0.94 0.88 4.36
CA LEU A 40 -1.59 2.16 4.57
C LEU A 40 -2.60 2.11 5.72
N ASP A 41 -3.39 1.04 5.81
CA ASP A 41 -4.29 0.81 6.94
C ASP A 41 -3.53 0.73 8.27
N ALA A 42 -2.45 -0.05 8.32
CA ALA A 42 -1.62 -0.16 9.52
C ALA A 42 -0.94 1.17 9.90
N GLN A 43 -0.48 1.94 8.91
CA GLN A 43 0.06 3.28 9.13
C GLN A 43 -1.00 4.24 9.67
N TRP A 44 -2.22 4.18 9.13
CA TRP A 44 -3.35 4.97 9.61
C TRP A 44 -3.72 4.60 11.06
N GLU A 45 -3.84 3.30 11.37
CA GLU A 45 -4.12 2.84 12.73
C GLU A 45 -3.05 3.30 13.71
N THR A 46 -1.77 3.23 13.32
CA THR A 46 -0.65 3.67 14.16
C THR A 46 -0.72 5.16 14.43
N LYS A 47 -0.97 5.99 13.40
CA LYS A 47 -1.16 7.44 13.56
C LYS A 47 -2.34 7.74 14.47
N TRP A 48 -3.47 7.06 14.25
CA TRP A 48 -4.66 7.24 15.08
C TRP A 48 -4.39 6.89 16.55
N ARG A 49 -3.66 5.81 16.83
CA ARG A 49 -3.25 5.45 18.21
C ARG A 49 -2.32 6.50 18.82
N GLN A 50 -1.33 6.99 18.06
CA GLN A 50 -0.43 8.06 18.53
C GLN A 50 -1.19 9.35 18.86
N GLU A 51 -2.14 9.76 18.02
CA GLU A 51 -2.97 10.95 18.26
C GLU A 51 -3.90 10.79 19.48
N LYS A 52 -4.38 9.56 19.75
CA LYS A 52 -5.23 9.27 20.91
C LYS A 52 -4.43 9.18 22.21
N VAL A 53 -3.27 8.50 22.21
CA VAL A 53 -2.40 8.38 23.39
C VAL A 53 -1.76 9.74 23.73
N GLY A 54 -1.31 10.51 22.73
CA GLY A 54 -0.79 11.86 22.96
C GLY A 54 -1.81 12.85 23.55
N LYS A 55 -3.12 12.58 23.38
CA LYS A 55 -4.19 13.32 24.07
C LYS A 55 -4.40 12.88 25.52
N ILE A 56 -4.12 11.62 25.87
CA ILE A 56 -4.24 11.10 27.24
C ILE A 56 -3.06 11.55 28.10
N ASP A 57 -1.85 11.62 27.54
CA ASP A 57 -0.66 12.14 28.25
C ASP A 57 -0.73 13.65 28.54
N SER A 58 -1.67 14.38 27.90
CA SER A 58 -1.91 15.81 28.16
C SER A 58 -3.10 16.09 29.10
N ILE A 59 -3.76 15.08 29.66
CA ILE A 59 -4.71 15.30 30.74
C ILE A 59 -3.90 15.36 32.06
N PRO A 60 -3.82 16.51 32.75
CA PRO A 60 -3.18 16.53 34.06
C PRO A 60 -4.02 15.65 34.99
N THR A 61 -3.41 14.57 35.50
CA THR A 61 -3.98 13.75 36.57
C THR A 61 -4.21 14.67 37.77
N ILE A 62 -5.48 14.96 38.05
CA ILE A 62 -5.95 15.82 39.15
C ILE A 62 -5.93 15.03 40.46
#